data_AF-A0A1K1V433-F1
#
_entry.id   AF-A0A1K1V433-F1
#
_cell.length_a   1.000
_cell.length_b   1.000
_cell.length_c   1.000
_cell.angle_alpha   90.00
_cell.angle_beta   90.00
_cell.angle_gamma   90.00
#
_symmetry.space_group_name_H-M   'P 1'
#
loop_
_entity.id
_entity.type
_entity.pdbx_description
1 polymer ?
#
loop_
_entity_poly.entity_id
_entity_poly.type
_entity_poly.pdbx_seq_one_letter_code
_entity_poly.pdbx_strand_id
1 'polypeptide(L)'
;MKKIGLIGALLLVLLIGASIMTGRLFDQQLHQMTEELLLDPRVELLGMQTEKGLFSSSGSQQLAMDLDGMAQLVIETRWQTRHFPGWLTYQGDVQLLMEGAGETFNVFEELGIQPPVYQGRADWRKATWQMSLAPFEFQDGSLVFQTTELQMQGVYYYSGQQQASFSVAHMTLEDKGYQATRLDLHNLALKMDQSGSYPWVSGDLLMSLERAEFAGPQGQLLINNPSWSQQLHFDARAFDLALQLDLGEISALGQPLASGKLALKTRDVNGQAMADLLELMGRNPDLAQASEADLEQAMNALDRLLAGSPALLLERLDFSIKAPFVVDQKAVGELAFDGRNLPVSYLQQMGEGQLDPEDLFNRIRLELTFDQIHPGLLMMVGIPPFMVDPTQPEQKLVMENGEVRLNGQLLPF
;
A
#
# COMPACT_ATOMS: atom_id res chain seq x y z
N MET A 1 -2.38 44.51 46.21
CA MET A 1 -3.60 43.88 45.63
C MET A 1 -3.89 44.32 44.20
N LYS A 2 -3.94 45.62 43.85
CA LYS A 2 -4.21 46.09 42.46
C LYS A 2 -3.21 45.62 41.38
N LYS A 3 -1.91 45.50 41.69
CA LYS A 3 -0.88 45.02 40.74
C LYS A 3 -0.98 43.52 40.42
N ILE A 4 -1.40 42.70 41.38
CA ILE A 4 -1.62 41.26 41.19
C ILE A 4 -2.88 41.03 40.35
N GLY A 5 -3.93 41.82 40.55
CA GLY A 5 -5.12 41.81 39.69
C GLY A 5 -4.85 42.24 38.25
N LEU A 6 -3.97 43.23 38.04
CA LEU A 6 -3.56 43.68 36.70
C LEU A 6 -2.72 42.62 35.96
N ILE A 7 -1.77 41.99 36.67
CA ILE A 7 -0.94 40.90 36.12
C ILE A 7 -1.81 39.68 35.81
N GLY A 8 -2.75 39.33 36.70
CA GLY A 8 -3.72 38.27 36.47
C GLY A 8 -4.65 38.54 35.29
N ALA A 9 -5.14 39.78 35.14
CA ALA A 9 -5.97 40.18 34.00
C ALA A 9 -5.18 40.17 32.68
N LEU A 10 -3.93 40.62 32.69
CA LEU A 10 -3.05 40.60 31.52
C LEU A 10 -2.70 39.17 31.09
N LEU A 11 -2.39 38.29 32.05
CA LEU A 11 -2.21 36.86 31.81
C LEU A 11 -3.48 36.24 31.22
N LEU A 12 -4.65 36.56 31.76
CA LEU A 12 -5.92 36.04 31.26
C LEU A 12 -6.20 36.49 29.82
N VAL A 13 -5.94 37.76 29.48
CA VAL A 13 -6.04 38.27 28.10
C VAL A 13 -5.06 37.60 27.16
N LEU A 14 -3.82 37.36 27.59
CA LEU A 14 -2.81 36.64 26.81
C LEU A 14 -3.20 35.17 26.58
N LEU A 15 -3.76 34.50 27.61
CA LEU A 15 -4.24 33.13 27.51
C LEU A 15 -5.45 33.03 26.56
N ILE A 16 -6.38 33.98 26.64
CA ILE A 16 -7.53 34.07 25.72
C ILE A 16 -7.05 34.34 24.28
N GLY A 17 -6.13 35.30 24.09
CA GLY A 17 -5.56 35.61 22.79
C GLY A 17 -4.80 34.43 22.18
N ALA A 18 -4.05 33.69 23.00
CA ALA A 18 -3.37 32.47 22.59
C ALA A 18 -4.36 31.36 22.21
N SER A 19 -5.43 31.14 22.98
CA SER A 19 -6.49 30.18 22.63
C SER A 19 -7.20 30.53 21.31
N ILE A 20 -7.47 31.82 21.05
CA ILE A 20 -8.06 32.28 19.78
C ILE A 20 -7.10 32.05 18.61
N MET A 21 -5.81 32.39 18.78
CA MET A 21 -4.80 32.14 17.74
C MET A 21 -4.66 30.65 17.45
N THR A 22 -4.68 29.81 18.48
CA THR A 22 -4.65 28.35 18.33
C THR A 22 -5.87 27.82 17.59
N GLY A 23 -7.08 28.32 17.90
CA GLY A 23 -8.29 27.96 17.15
C GLY A 23 -8.21 28.36 15.68
N ARG A 24 -7.73 29.57 15.36
CA ARG A 24 -7.54 30.01 13.96
C ARG A 24 -6.50 29.20 13.21
N LEU A 25 -5.36 28.92 13.85
CA LEU A 25 -4.32 28.10 13.24
C LEU A 25 -4.82 26.68 12.97
N PHE A 26 -5.59 26.10 13.89
CA PHE A 26 -6.22 24.80 13.66
C PHE A 26 -7.15 24.80 12.47
N ASP A 27 -8.03 25.79 12.36
CA ASP A 27 -8.92 25.89 11.21
C ASP A 27 -8.13 26.03 9.90
N GLN A 28 -7.07 26.85 9.89
CA GLN A 28 -6.19 27.00 8.74
C GLN A 28 -5.49 25.68 8.38
N GLN A 29 -5.02 24.93 9.37
CA GLN A 29 -4.37 23.64 9.15
C GLN A 29 -5.36 22.56 8.71
N LEU A 30 -6.61 22.59 9.18
CA LEU A 30 -7.66 21.69 8.72
C LEU A 30 -8.08 22.01 7.28
N HIS A 31 -8.15 23.29 6.90
CA HIS A 31 -8.36 23.69 5.51
C HIS A 31 -7.17 23.27 4.63
N GLN A 32 -5.94 23.50 5.07
CA GLN A 32 -4.74 23.10 4.33
C GLN A 32 -4.67 21.59 4.14
N MET A 33 -4.94 20.80 5.18
CA MET A 33 -5.02 19.34 5.10
C MET A 33 -6.11 18.89 4.11
N THR A 34 -7.27 19.57 4.11
CA THR A 34 -8.35 19.28 3.16
C THR A 34 -7.95 19.65 1.73
N GLU A 35 -7.31 20.79 1.51
CA GLU A 35 -6.78 21.20 0.21
C GLU A 35 -5.70 20.21 -0.30
N GLU A 36 -4.83 19.70 0.59
CA GLU A 36 -3.84 18.67 0.25
C GLU A 36 -4.50 17.34 -0.14
N LEU A 37 -5.58 16.94 0.55
CA LEU A 37 -6.35 15.73 0.20
C LEU A 37 -7.06 15.87 -1.15
N LEU A 38 -7.58 17.06 -1.46
CA LEU A 38 -8.25 17.36 -2.73
C LEU A 38 -7.30 17.48 -3.93
N LEU A 39 -5.98 17.38 -3.72
CA LEU A 39 -5.04 17.17 -4.83
C LEU A 39 -5.20 15.77 -5.44
N ASP A 40 -5.74 14.79 -4.70
CA ASP A 40 -6.07 13.48 -5.25
C ASP A 40 -7.40 13.57 -6.03
N PRO A 41 -7.40 13.28 -7.34
CA PRO A 41 -8.60 13.39 -8.18
C PRO A 41 -9.72 12.42 -7.79
N ARG A 42 -9.44 11.42 -6.95
CA ARG A 42 -10.42 10.43 -6.46
C ARG A 42 -11.17 10.91 -5.22
N VAL A 43 -10.75 12.02 -4.63
CA VAL A 43 -11.32 12.55 -3.38
C VAL A 43 -12.12 13.82 -3.70
N GLU A 44 -13.39 13.83 -3.31
CA GLU A 44 -14.26 15.00 -3.43
C GLU A 44 -14.71 15.47 -2.04
N LEU A 45 -14.76 16.78 -1.85
CA LEU A 45 -15.35 17.38 -0.65
C LEU A 45 -16.84 17.65 -0.92
N LEU A 46 -17.71 16.82 -0.33
CA LEU A 46 -19.16 17.00 -0.43
C LEU A 46 -19.65 18.16 0.45
N GLY A 47 -19.03 18.34 1.61
CA GLY A 47 -19.46 19.36 2.55
C GLY A 47 -18.47 19.55 3.69
N MET A 48 -18.37 20.79 4.15
CA MET A 48 -17.63 21.15 5.35
C MET A 48 -18.36 22.27 6.08
N GLN A 49 -18.63 22.06 7.37
CA GLN A 49 -19.23 23.05 8.24
C GLN A 49 -18.35 23.25 9.46
N THR A 50 -18.15 24.51 9.87
CA THR A 50 -17.34 24.81 11.05
C THR A 50 -17.96 25.95 11.84
N GLU A 51 -18.26 25.66 13.10
CA GLU A 51 -18.74 26.61 14.09
C GLU A 51 -17.59 26.99 15.02
N LYS A 52 -17.22 28.29 15.01
CA LYS A 52 -16.06 28.80 15.74
C LYS A 52 -16.49 29.47 17.03
N GLY A 53 -15.90 29.05 18.14
CA GLY A 53 -16.01 29.70 19.44
C GLY A 53 -14.65 30.18 19.96
N LEU A 54 -14.67 30.94 21.05
CA LEU A 54 -13.45 31.48 21.66
C LEU A 54 -12.55 30.39 22.28
N PHE A 55 -13.17 29.38 22.90
CA PHE A 55 -12.48 28.32 23.65
C PHE A 55 -12.76 26.91 23.12
N SER A 56 -13.59 26.81 22.09
CA SER A 56 -14.01 25.56 21.48
C SER A 56 -14.47 25.83 20.07
N SER A 57 -14.30 24.85 19.18
CA SER A 57 -14.92 24.84 17.85
C SER A 57 -15.58 23.49 17.62
N SER A 58 -16.54 23.43 16.73
CA SER A 58 -17.16 22.19 16.29
C SER A 58 -17.36 22.22 14.79
N GLY A 59 -17.51 21.05 14.19
CA GLY A 59 -17.75 20.98 12.76
C GLY A 59 -18.02 19.57 12.27
N SER A 60 -18.28 19.50 10.98
CA SER A 60 -18.41 18.25 10.25
C SER A 60 -17.77 18.39 8.87
N GLN A 61 -17.28 17.27 8.35
CA GLN A 61 -16.67 17.15 7.03
C GLN A 61 -17.17 15.86 6.40
N GLN A 62 -17.57 15.95 5.14
CA GLN A 62 -17.97 14.82 4.32
C GLN A 62 -17.03 14.76 3.13
N LEU A 63 -16.25 13.67 3.06
CA LEU A 63 -15.39 13.35 1.94
C LEU A 63 -16.01 12.18 1.19
N ALA A 64 -16.06 12.27 -0.13
CA ALA A 64 -16.39 11.15 -0.98
C ALA A 64 -15.13 10.62 -1.66
N MET A 65 -15.03 9.30 -1.75
CA MET A 65 -13.99 8.61 -2.49
C MET A 65 -14.65 7.65 -3.48
N ASP A 66 -14.26 7.73 -4.74
CA ASP A 66 -14.71 6.79 -5.75
C ASP A 66 -13.95 5.45 -5.60
N LEU A 67 -14.69 4.35 -5.44
CA LEU A 67 -14.15 2.98 -5.41
C LEU A 67 -14.38 2.33 -6.78
N ASP A 68 -13.50 2.68 -7.71
CA ASP A 68 -13.40 2.10 -9.06
C ASP A 68 -14.74 2.08 -9.84
N GLY A 69 -15.58 3.10 -9.67
CA GLY A 69 -16.83 3.28 -10.42
C GLY A 69 -17.96 2.31 -10.05
N MET A 70 -17.77 1.44 -9.05
CA MET A 70 -18.79 0.50 -8.58
C MET A 70 -19.59 1.05 -7.39
N ALA A 71 -18.92 1.79 -6.52
CA ALA A 71 -19.53 2.39 -5.34
C ALA A 71 -18.75 3.65 -4.93
N GLN A 72 -19.43 4.59 -4.30
CA GLN A 72 -18.82 5.75 -3.66
C GLN A 72 -18.78 5.53 -2.15
N LEU A 73 -17.61 5.73 -1.55
CA LEU A 73 -17.45 5.73 -0.10
C LEU A 73 -17.53 7.16 0.41
N VAL A 74 -18.54 7.48 1.20
CA VAL A 74 -18.68 8.77 1.88
C VAL A 74 -18.22 8.62 3.33
N ILE A 75 -17.18 9.36 3.69
CA ILE A 75 -16.64 9.45 5.04
C ILE A 75 -17.18 10.73 5.68
N GLU A 76 -18.09 10.59 6.63
CA GLU A 76 -18.54 11.70 7.46
C GLU A 76 -17.76 11.72 8.77
N THR A 77 -17.11 12.84 9.05
CA THR A 77 -16.43 13.07 10.33
C THR A 77 -17.09 14.25 11.02
N ARG A 78 -17.33 14.11 12.33
CA ARG A 78 -17.81 15.18 13.20
C ARG A 78 -16.80 15.41 14.28
N TRP A 79 -16.47 16.67 14.58
CA TRP A 79 -15.52 16.99 15.63
C TRP A 79 -15.99 18.08 16.57
N GLN A 80 -15.44 18.03 17.77
CA GLN A 80 -15.49 19.07 18.77
C GLN A 80 -14.08 19.28 19.31
N THR A 81 -13.68 20.54 19.42
CA THR A 81 -12.37 20.93 19.90
C THR A 81 -12.47 21.78 21.16
N ARG A 82 -11.39 21.74 21.95
CA ARG A 82 -11.20 22.65 23.08
C ARG A 82 -9.84 23.31 22.96
N HIS A 83 -9.85 24.65 22.91
CA HIS A 83 -8.67 25.46 22.68
C HIS A 83 -7.95 25.77 24.00
N PHE A 84 -6.65 25.50 24.01
CA PHE A 84 -5.73 25.92 25.06
C PHE A 84 -4.66 26.83 24.45
N PRO A 85 -3.92 27.59 25.28
CA PRO A 85 -2.80 28.39 24.80
C PRO A 85 -1.73 27.52 24.13
N GLY A 86 -1.61 27.62 22.80
CA GLY A 86 -0.58 26.94 22.01
C GLY A 86 -0.90 25.50 21.60
N TRP A 87 -2.06 24.95 21.99
CA TRP A 87 -2.50 23.60 21.61
C TRP A 87 -4.01 23.41 21.85
N LEU A 88 -4.60 22.36 21.30
CA LEU A 88 -6.00 22.00 21.50
C LEU A 88 -6.17 20.49 21.63
N THR A 89 -7.25 20.05 22.26
CA THR A 89 -7.75 18.68 22.12
C THR A 89 -8.92 18.66 21.15
N TYR A 90 -9.09 17.55 20.45
CA TYR A 90 -10.29 17.29 19.67
C TYR A 90 -10.79 15.87 19.91
N GLN A 91 -12.09 15.68 19.75
CA GLN A 91 -12.74 14.38 19.77
C GLN A 91 -13.90 14.42 18.77
N GLY A 92 -14.28 13.25 18.27
CA GLY A 92 -15.26 13.16 17.21
C GLY A 92 -15.67 11.73 16.92
N ASP A 93 -16.60 11.59 16.00
CA ASP A 93 -17.05 10.30 15.47
C ASP A 93 -16.87 10.26 13.94
N VAL A 94 -16.65 9.06 13.42
CA VAL A 94 -16.56 8.78 11.99
C VAL A 94 -17.72 7.88 11.59
N GLN A 95 -18.41 8.23 10.51
CA GLN A 95 -19.36 7.36 9.83
C GLN A 95 -18.82 7.03 8.44
N LEU A 96 -19.05 5.78 8.01
CA LEU A 96 -18.72 5.30 6.68
C LEU A 96 -20.02 4.91 6.00
N LEU A 97 -20.38 5.65 4.95
CA LEU A 97 -21.55 5.39 4.13
C LEU A 97 -21.07 4.85 2.79
N MET A 98 -21.61 3.71 2.36
CA MET A 98 -21.36 3.17 1.05
C MET A 98 -22.57 3.44 0.16
N GLU A 99 -22.35 4.09 -0.98
CA GLU A 99 -23.36 4.43 -1.96
C GLU A 99 -23.13 3.61 -3.24
N GLY A 100 -24.05 2.71 -3.56
CA GLY A 100 -23.92 1.82 -4.71
C GLY A 100 -25.27 1.25 -5.15
N ALA A 101 -25.44 1.01 -6.46
CA ALA A 101 -26.66 0.42 -7.03
C ALA A 101 -28.01 1.08 -6.63
N GLY A 102 -27.99 2.36 -6.24
CA GLY A 102 -29.18 3.11 -5.81
C GLY A 102 -29.54 2.96 -4.33
N GLU A 103 -28.68 2.33 -3.53
CA GLU A 103 -28.82 2.20 -2.09
C GLU A 103 -27.64 2.89 -1.37
N THR A 104 -27.91 3.47 -0.21
CA THR A 104 -26.91 4.02 0.70
C THR A 104 -27.05 3.30 2.03
N PHE A 105 -25.97 2.69 2.52
CA PHE A 105 -25.97 2.03 3.82
C PHE A 105 -24.76 2.45 4.65
N ASN A 106 -24.92 2.38 5.98
CA ASN A 106 -23.86 2.69 6.94
C ASN A 106 -23.09 1.42 7.27
N VAL A 107 -21.79 1.39 6.94
CA VAL A 107 -20.92 0.22 7.14
C VAL A 107 -20.88 -0.20 8.61
N PHE A 108 -20.82 0.74 9.56
CA PHE A 108 -20.74 0.38 10.97
C PHE A 108 -22.06 -0.21 11.50
N GLU A 109 -23.20 0.23 10.99
CA GLU A 109 -24.52 -0.32 11.36
C GLU A 109 -24.69 -1.74 10.84
N GLU A 110 -24.27 -2.01 9.59
CA GLU A 110 -24.27 -3.37 9.01
C GLU A 110 -23.35 -4.32 9.80
N LEU A 111 -22.25 -3.81 10.34
CA LEU A 111 -21.35 -4.55 11.23
C LEU A 111 -21.88 -4.67 12.67
N GLY A 112 -23.02 -4.08 12.99
CA GLY A 112 -23.63 -4.10 14.33
C GLY A 112 -22.82 -3.36 15.39
N ILE A 113 -21.98 -2.40 15.00
CA ILE A 113 -21.12 -1.63 15.89
C ILE A 113 -21.45 -0.14 15.88
N GLN A 114 -21.13 0.53 17.00
CA GLN A 114 -21.25 1.97 17.07
C GLN A 114 -20.16 2.65 16.24
N PRO A 115 -20.46 3.81 15.62
CA PRO A 115 -19.45 4.65 14.98
C PRO A 115 -18.24 4.85 15.90
N PRO A 116 -17.01 4.61 15.41
CA PRO A 116 -15.82 4.74 16.23
C PRO A 116 -15.59 6.20 16.61
N VAL A 117 -15.24 6.40 17.88
CA VAL A 117 -14.85 7.71 18.39
C VAL A 117 -13.35 7.86 18.20
N TYR A 118 -12.95 8.96 17.56
CA TYR A 118 -11.55 9.38 17.51
C TYR A 118 -11.31 10.53 18.48
N GLN A 119 -10.08 10.59 18.98
CA GLN A 119 -9.64 11.68 19.84
C GLN A 119 -8.19 12.03 19.57
N GLY A 120 -7.82 13.26 19.88
CA GLY A 120 -6.53 13.76 19.51
C GLY A 120 -6.14 15.08 20.14
N ARG A 121 -4.93 15.50 19.77
CA ARG A 121 -4.33 16.77 20.19
C ARG A 121 -3.66 17.41 18.99
N ALA A 122 -3.83 18.71 18.85
CA ALA A 122 -3.10 19.49 17.86
C ALA A 122 -2.32 20.62 18.55
N ASP A 123 -1.10 20.87 18.11
CA ASP A 123 -0.34 22.07 18.47
C ASP A 123 0.04 22.83 17.19
N TRP A 124 1.08 23.65 17.23
CA TRP A 124 1.55 24.45 16.10
C TRP A 124 2.46 23.67 15.13
N ARG A 125 2.87 22.45 15.46
CA ARG A 125 3.73 21.59 14.63
C ARG A 125 2.97 20.41 14.04
N LYS A 126 2.04 19.84 14.81
CA LYS A 126 1.43 18.56 14.47
C LYS A 126 0.05 18.36 15.10
N ALA A 127 -0.72 17.45 14.50
CA ALA A 127 -1.92 16.86 15.05
C ALA A 127 -1.69 15.35 15.28
N THR A 128 -2.16 14.83 16.42
CA THR A 128 -2.14 13.41 16.74
C THR A 128 -3.56 12.91 16.93
N TRP A 129 -3.87 11.73 16.41
CA TRP A 129 -5.18 11.10 16.58
C TRP A 129 -5.03 9.65 17.02
N GLN A 130 -6.05 9.14 17.69
CA GLN A 130 -6.23 7.74 18.00
C GLN A 130 -7.72 7.39 17.89
N MET A 131 -8.00 6.17 17.45
CA MET A 131 -9.33 5.64 17.22
C MET A 131 -9.28 4.13 17.48
N SER A 132 -10.28 3.62 18.20
CA SER A 132 -10.48 2.18 18.38
C SER A 132 -11.80 1.78 17.76
N LEU A 133 -11.81 0.66 17.06
CA LEU A 133 -13.02 0.01 16.59
C LEU A 133 -13.32 -1.18 17.49
N ALA A 134 -14.57 -1.27 17.94
CA ALA A 134 -15.02 -2.40 18.75
C ALA A 134 -14.95 -3.71 17.94
N PRO A 135 -14.77 -4.86 18.61
CA PRO A 135 -14.88 -6.16 17.96
C PRO A 135 -16.19 -6.29 17.19
N PHE A 136 -16.14 -6.88 16.01
CA PHE A 136 -17.31 -7.16 15.21
C PHE A 136 -17.21 -8.51 14.51
N GLU A 137 -18.37 -9.01 14.10
CA GLU A 137 -18.52 -10.19 13.26
C GLU A 137 -19.39 -9.82 12.07
N PHE A 138 -18.88 -10.11 10.88
CA PHE A 138 -19.62 -9.98 9.64
C PHE A 138 -19.80 -11.36 9.03
N GLN A 139 -21.01 -11.66 8.55
CA GLN A 139 -21.31 -12.90 7.87
C GLN A 139 -22.00 -12.62 6.54
N ASP A 140 -21.41 -13.12 5.45
CA ASP A 140 -22.01 -13.13 4.12
C ASP A 140 -22.01 -14.57 3.57
N GLY A 141 -23.20 -15.17 3.49
CA GLY A 141 -23.36 -16.56 3.13
C GLY A 141 -22.59 -17.50 4.07
N SER A 142 -21.61 -18.21 3.52
CA SER A 142 -20.71 -19.09 4.28
C SER A 142 -19.47 -18.39 4.84
N LEU A 143 -19.15 -17.19 4.36
CA LEU A 143 -17.99 -16.43 4.82
C LEU A 143 -18.33 -15.72 6.13
N VAL A 144 -17.48 -15.91 7.13
CA VAL A 144 -17.54 -15.25 8.43
C VAL A 144 -16.21 -14.55 8.67
N PHE A 145 -16.27 -13.26 8.91
CA PHE A 145 -15.14 -12.43 9.29
C PHE A 145 -15.32 -11.97 10.73
N GLN A 146 -14.33 -12.22 11.59
CA GLN A 146 -14.33 -11.78 12.98
C GLN A 146 -13.06 -11.00 13.26
N THR A 147 -13.17 -9.98 14.12
CA THR A 147 -12.01 -9.24 14.59
C THR A 147 -12.15 -8.89 16.05
N THR A 148 -11.02 -8.80 16.75
CA THR A 148 -10.94 -8.20 18.09
C THR A 148 -10.90 -6.68 18.00
N GLU A 149 -10.62 -6.02 19.13
CA GLU A 149 -10.38 -4.58 19.12
C GLU A 149 -9.26 -4.22 18.12
N LEU A 150 -9.58 -3.28 17.25
CA LEU A 150 -8.70 -2.74 16.23
C LEU A 150 -8.36 -1.32 16.66
N GLN A 151 -7.07 -1.02 16.71
CA GLN A 151 -6.55 0.27 17.14
C GLN A 151 -5.84 0.96 15.99
N MET A 152 -6.13 2.24 15.82
CA MET A 152 -5.50 3.11 14.84
C MET A 152 -5.03 4.37 15.55
N GLN A 153 -3.85 4.84 15.18
CA GLN A 153 -3.32 6.10 15.68
C GLN A 153 -2.42 6.72 14.62
N GLY A 154 -2.24 8.03 14.70
CA GLY A 154 -1.36 8.70 13.78
C GLY A 154 -0.95 10.09 14.22
N VAL A 155 -0.01 10.63 13.47
CA VAL A 155 0.58 11.95 13.62
C VAL A 155 0.66 12.60 12.25
N TYR A 156 0.00 13.72 12.07
CA TYR A 156 0.15 14.59 10.91
C TYR A 156 1.01 15.78 11.31
N TYR A 157 2.17 15.94 10.69
CA TYR A 157 3.01 17.12 10.82
C TYR A 157 2.63 18.10 9.73
N TYR A 158 2.43 19.37 10.11
CA TYR A 158 2.06 20.43 9.17
C TYR A 158 3.15 20.77 8.14
N SER A 159 4.30 20.12 8.23
CA SER A 159 5.33 20.10 7.19
C SER A 159 5.01 19.14 6.03
N GLY A 160 3.87 18.44 6.05
CA GLY A 160 3.46 17.46 5.04
C GLY A 160 3.99 16.03 5.29
N GLN A 161 4.36 15.70 6.53
CA GLN A 161 4.74 14.34 6.93
C GLN A 161 3.60 13.69 7.72
N GLN A 162 3.34 12.41 7.48
CA GLN A 162 2.29 11.64 8.11
C GLN A 162 2.87 10.34 8.67
N GLN A 163 2.53 10.01 9.91
CA GLN A 163 2.84 8.73 10.52
C GLN A 163 1.53 8.08 10.95
N ALA A 164 1.33 6.81 10.64
CA ALA A 164 0.16 6.07 11.09
C ALA A 164 0.57 4.69 11.59
N SER A 165 -0.17 4.17 12.55
CA SER A 165 -0.08 2.77 12.92
C SER A 165 -1.47 2.18 13.14
N PHE A 166 -1.64 0.98 12.63
CA PHE A 166 -2.82 0.15 12.77
C PHE A 166 -2.39 -1.14 13.47
N SER A 167 -3.20 -1.62 14.41
CA SER A 167 -2.96 -2.91 15.05
C SER A 167 -4.27 -3.63 15.39
N VAL A 168 -4.27 -4.93 15.18
CA VAL A 168 -5.37 -5.83 15.55
C VAL A 168 -4.79 -7.06 16.23
N ALA A 169 -5.29 -7.37 17.42
CA ALA A 169 -4.77 -8.47 18.23
C ALA A 169 -5.12 -9.84 17.61
N HIS A 170 -6.32 -9.98 17.06
CA HIS A 170 -6.75 -11.19 16.38
C HIS A 170 -7.81 -10.91 15.32
N MET A 171 -7.67 -11.57 14.18
CA MET A 171 -8.61 -11.54 13.06
C MET A 171 -8.82 -12.97 12.56
N THR A 172 -10.08 -13.35 12.31
CA THR A 172 -10.46 -14.67 11.78
C THR A 172 -11.23 -14.48 10.50
N LEU A 173 -10.85 -15.20 9.45
CA LEU A 173 -11.65 -15.40 8.25
C LEU A 173 -12.00 -16.89 8.16
N GLU A 174 -13.28 -17.22 8.16
CA GLU A 174 -13.78 -18.59 8.09
C GLU A 174 -14.73 -18.72 6.89
N ASP A 175 -14.50 -19.68 6.01
CA ASP A 175 -15.49 -20.14 5.04
C ASP A 175 -16.12 -21.42 5.56
N LYS A 176 -17.44 -21.37 5.85
CA LYS A 176 -18.25 -22.49 6.34
C LYS A 176 -18.92 -23.29 5.21
N GLY A 177 -18.37 -23.21 3.99
CA GLY A 177 -18.82 -23.99 2.84
C GLY A 177 -18.62 -25.50 3.02
N TYR A 178 -18.68 -26.24 1.90
CA TYR A 178 -18.58 -27.71 1.94
C TYR A 178 -17.27 -28.23 2.55
N GLN A 179 -16.19 -27.45 2.48
CA GLN A 179 -14.94 -27.71 3.17
C GLN A 179 -14.58 -26.48 4.00
N ALA A 180 -14.77 -26.59 5.31
CA ALA A 180 -14.49 -25.46 6.19
C ALA A 180 -13.01 -25.09 6.13
N THR A 181 -12.73 -23.82 5.84
CA THR A 181 -11.37 -23.27 5.88
C THR A 181 -11.35 -22.06 6.79
N ARG A 182 -10.31 -21.94 7.61
CA ARG A 182 -10.15 -20.87 8.58
C ARG A 182 -8.74 -20.30 8.49
N LEU A 183 -8.65 -18.98 8.48
CA LEU A 183 -7.42 -18.21 8.58
C LEU A 183 -7.49 -17.34 9.84
N ASP A 184 -6.61 -17.59 10.80
CA ASP A 184 -6.41 -16.75 11.98
C ASP A 184 -5.14 -15.93 11.82
N LEU A 185 -5.23 -14.62 12.05
CA LEU A 185 -4.11 -13.69 12.07
C LEU A 185 -3.97 -13.13 13.49
N HIS A 186 -2.81 -13.30 14.11
CA HIS A 186 -2.52 -12.82 15.46
C HIS A 186 -1.51 -11.67 15.45
N ASN A 187 -1.87 -10.60 16.15
CA ASN A 187 -1.06 -9.41 16.35
C ASN A 187 -0.57 -8.82 15.02
N LEU A 188 -1.50 -8.55 14.11
CA LEU A 188 -1.21 -7.82 12.88
C LEU A 188 -0.98 -6.35 13.23
N ALA A 189 0.16 -5.83 12.81
CA ALA A 189 0.50 -4.42 12.93
C ALA A 189 0.96 -3.88 11.57
N LEU A 190 0.45 -2.71 11.22
CA LEU A 190 0.84 -1.93 10.05
C LEU A 190 1.37 -0.58 10.55
N LYS A 191 2.51 -0.14 10.05
CA LYS A 191 3.11 1.17 10.35
C LYS A 191 3.44 1.86 9.06
N MET A 192 3.08 3.12 8.96
CA MET A 192 3.30 3.98 7.79
C MET A 192 4.03 5.24 8.23
N ASP A 193 5.03 5.66 7.47
CA ASP A 193 5.65 6.98 7.53
C ASP A 193 5.73 7.53 6.11
N GLN A 194 5.05 8.63 5.84
CA GLN A 194 4.86 9.18 4.50
C GLN A 194 5.12 10.68 4.49
N SER A 195 5.63 11.19 3.39
CA SER A 195 5.77 12.62 3.12
C SER A 195 5.40 12.93 1.67
N GLY A 196 4.99 14.17 1.42
CA GLY A 196 4.54 14.61 0.10
C GLY A 196 3.02 14.49 -0.06
N SER A 197 2.55 14.79 -1.26
CA SER A 197 1.13 14.82 -1.63
C SER A 197 0.96 14.29 -3.06
N TYR A 198 -0.24 13.87 -3.40
CA TYR A 198 -0.51 13.28 -4.71
C TYR A 198 0.01 14.18 -5.88
N PRO A 199 0.66 13.61 -6.91
CA PRO A 199 1.07 12.19 -7.02
C PRO A 199 2.44 11.90 -6.38
N TRP A 200 3.18 12.93 -5.95
CA TRP A 200 4.56 12.82 -5.48
C TRP A 200 4.66 12.46 -4.00
N VAL A 201 5.05 11.22 -3.72
CA VAL A 201 5.07 10.66 -2.38
C VAL A 201 6.40 9.99 -2.08
N SER A 202 6.87 10.12 -0.85
CA SER A 202 7.99 9.32 -0.34
C SER A 202 7.66 8.78 1.04
N GLY A 203 7.94 7.50 1.28
CA GLY A 203 7.60 6.90 2.57
C GLY A 203 7.91 5.42 2.69
N ASP A 204 7.73 4.93 3.90
CA ASP A 204 7.89 3.55 4.31
C ASP A 204 6.54 2.99 4.80
N LEU A 205 6.26 1.74 4.44
CA LEU A 205 5.15 0.96 4.96
C LEU A 205 5.69 -0.37 5.47
N LEU A 206 5.35 -0.73 6.70
CA LEU A 206 5.79 -1.96 7.36
C LEU A 206 4.58 -2.69 7.91
N MET A 207 4.36 -3.92 7.44
CA MET A 207 3.43 -4.88 8.01
C MET A 207 4.20 -5.97 8.74
N SER A 208 3.77 -6.29 9.95
CA SER A 208 4.28 -7.41 10.73
C SER A 208 3.13 -8.18 11.35
N LEU A 209 3.25 -9.49 11.39
CA LEU A 209 2.30 -10.38 12.04
C LEU A 209 3.10 -11.31 12.94
N GLU A 210 2.61 -11.56 14.16
CA GLU A 210 3.28 -12.54 15.04
C GLU A 210 3.07 -13.97 14.53
N ARG A 211 1.83 -14.27 14.13
CA ARG A 211 1.42 -15.61 13.76
C ARG A 211 0.22 -15.60 12.81
N ALA A 212 0.27 -16.44 11.77
CA ALA A 212 -0.85 -16.77 10.91
C ALA A 212 -1.14 -18.28 11.01
N GLU A 213 -2.39 -18.67 11.19
CA GLU A 213 -2.82 -20.06 11.22
C GLU A 213 -3.83 -20.30 10.11
N PHE A 214 -3.52 -21.21 9.20
CA PHE A 214 -4.47 -21.68 8.20
C PHE A 214 -4.89 -23.10 8.56
N ALA A 215 -6.18 -23.33 8.74
CA ALA A 215 -6.77 -24.63 8.95
C ALA A 215 -7.73 -24.94 7.79
N GLY A 216 -7.52 -26.06 7.11
CA GLY A 216 -8.38 -26.50 6.03
C GLY A 216 -8.54 -28.02 6.00
N PRO A 217 -9.28 -28.55 5.00
CA PRO A 217 -9.53 -29.98 4.86
C PRO A 217 -8.25 -30.81 4.69
N GLN A 218 -7.18 -30.19 4.20
CA GLN A 218 -5.88 -30.84 3.93
C GLN A 218 -4.93 -30.80 5.15
N GLY A 219 -5.26 -30.04 6.20
CA GLY A 219 -4.42 -29.92 7.39
C GLY A 219 -4.32 -28.50 7.93
N GLN A 220 -3.35 -28.30 8.81
CA GLN A 220 -3.08 -27.02 9.47
C GLN A 220 -1.67 -26.53 9.13
N LEU A 221 -1.58 -25.27 8.75
CA LEU A 221 -0.34 -24.54 8.48
C LEU A 221 -0.22 -23.39 9.47
N LEU A 222 0.99 -23.20 9.96
CA LEU A 222 1.35 -22.18 10.92
C LEU A 222 2.52 -21.37 10.35
N ILE A 223 2.33 -20.07 10.19
CA ILE A 223 3.33 -19.12 9.72
C ILE A 223 3.71 -18.20 10.88
N ASN A 224 4.98 -18.26 11.31
CA ASN A 224 5.47 -17.48 12.44
C ASN A 224 6.31 -16.29 11.98
N ASN A 225 6.00 -15.12 12.52
CA ASN A 225 6.68 -13.85 12.27
C ASN A 225 6.79 -13.41 10.80
N PRO A 226 5.74 -13.55 9.95
CA PRO A 226 5.84 -13.01 8.61
C PRO A 226 5.83 -11.47 8.66
N SER A 227 6.60 -10.86 7.77
CA SER A 227 6.68 -9.41 7.64
C SER A 227 6.81 -8.98 6.20
N TRP A 228 6.31 -7.79 5.92
CA TRP A 228 6.41 -7.14 4.62
C TRP A 228 6.77 -5.69 4.83
N SER A 229 7.71 -5.18 4.05
CA SER A 229 8.02 -3.76 4.02
C SER A 229 8.07 -3.24 2.60
N GLN A 230 7.70 -1.98 2.46
CA GLN A 230 7.75 -1.21 1.24
C GLN A 230 8.45 0.11 1.53
N GLN A 231 9.35 0.51 0.65
CA GLN A 231 9.90 1.86 0.59
C GLN A 231 9.58 2.44 -0.77
N LEU A 232 9.02 3.64 -0.80
CA LEU A 232 8.64 4.33 -2.02
C LEU A 232 9.32 5.70 -2.05
N HIS A 233 9.92 6.03 -3.17
CA HIS A 233 10.30 7.39 -3.54
C HIS A 233 9.74 7.67 -4.94
N PHE A 234 8.72 8.51 -5.00
CA PHE A 234 8.01 8.84 -6.21
C PHE A 234 7.99 10.36 -6.42
N ASP A 235 8.72 10.83 -7.43
CA ASP A 235 8.76 12.23 -7.85
C ASP A 235 8.67 12.35 -9.37
N ALA A 236 8.73 13.57 -9.92
CA ALA A 236 8.62 13.79 -11.36
C ALA A 236 9.75 13.14 -12.19
N ARG A 237 10.88 12.78 -11.57
CA ARG A 237 12.05 12.20 -12.23
C ARG A 237 12.06 10.69 -12.11
N ALA A 238 11.79 10.15 -10.92
CA ALA A 238 11.99 8.74 -10.61
C ALA A 238 10.80 8.12 -9.87
N PHE A 239 10.58 6.84 -10.16
CA PHE A 239 9.73 5.94 -9.39
C PHE A 239 10.60 4.79 -8.84
N ASP A 240 11.04 4.94 -7.60
CA ASP A 240 11.85 3.95 -6.89
C ASP A 240 10.98 3.25 -5.84
N LEU A 241 10.69 1.97 -6.07
CA LEU A 241 9.94 1.09 -5.19
C LEU A 241 10.85 -0.04 -4.75
N ALA A 242 11.03 -0.21 -3.44
CA ALA A 242 11.68 -1.37 -2.84
C ALA A 242 10.67 -2.14 -2.00
N LEU A 243 10.56 -3.45 -2.24
CA LEU A 243 9.67 -4.36 -1.52
C LEU A 243 10.50 -5.45 -0.86
N GLN A 244 10.23 -5.74 0.41
CA GLN A 244 10.81 -6.88 1.10
C GLN A 244 9.70 -7.71 1.74
N LEU A 245 9.77 -9.02 1.57
CA LEU A 245 8.86 -9.99 2.15
C LEU A 245 9.70 -11.03 2.89
N ASP A 246 9.37 -11.26 4.15
CA ASP A 246 9.87 -12.38 4.95
C ASP A 246 8.65 -13.24 5.31
N LEU A 247 8.59 -14.45 4.77
CA LEU A 247 7.53 -15.40 5.08
C LEU A 247 7.67 -15.97 6.51
N GLY A 248 8.80 -15.72 7.18
CA GLY A 248 9.08 -16.29 8.48
C GLY A 248 9.24 -17.81 8.42
N GLU A 249 8.82 -18.51 9.47
CA GLU A 249 8.84 -19.97 9.53
C GLU A 249 7.44 -20.54 9.29
N ILE A 250 7.30 -21.32 8.23
CA ILE A 250 6.09 -22.09 7.89
C ILE A 250 6.25 -23.50 8.47
N SER A 251 5.26 -23.96 9.23
CA SER A 251 5.24 -25.26 9.88
C SER A 251 3.88 -25.94 9.74
N ALA A 252 3.86 -27.27 9.80
CA ALA A 252 2.64 -28.07 9.89
C ALA A 252 2.82 -29.12 10.97
N LEU A 253 1.78 -29.34 11.80
CA LEU A 253 1.82 -30.32 12.90
C LEU A 253 3.05 -30.16 13.81
N GLY A 254 3.52 -28.92 14.00
CA GLY A 254 4.70 -28.59 14.81
C GLY A 254 6.05 -28.89 14.14
N GLN A 255 6.08 -29.26 12.86
CA GLN A 255 7.33 -29.49 12.10
C GLN A 255 7.57 -28.36 11.10
N PRO A 256 8.80 -27.80 11.00
CA PRO A 256 9.12 -26.77 10.04
C PRO A 256 9.07 -27.33 8.61
N LEU A 257 8.27 -26.70 7.76
CA LEU A 257 8.08 -27.05 6.36
C LEU A 257 8.88 -26.16 5.42
N ALA A 258 8.82 -24.85 5.62
CA ALA A 258 9.47 -23.91 4.72
C ALA A 258 9.79 -22.55 5.37
N SER A 259 10.67 -21.80 4.75
CA SER A 259 10.87 -20.38 5.01
C SER A 259 11.27 -19.68 3.71
N GLY A 260 11.03 -18.36 3.62
CA GLY A 260 11.34 -17.62 2.42
C GLY A 260 11.53 -16.13 2.65
N LYS A 261 12.43 -15.53 1.88
CA LYS A 261 12.68 -14.09 1.83
C LYS A 261 12.75 -13.65 0.38
N LEU A 262 12.10 -12.53 0.07
CA LEU A 262 12.09 -11.91 -1.25
C LEU A 262 12.38 -10.42 -1.08
N ALA A 263 13.28 -9.88 -1.89
CA ALA A 263 13.53 -8.45 -1.99
C ALA A 263 13.55 -8.04 -3.47
N LEU A 264 12.67 -7.11 -3.82
CA LEU A 264 12.50 -6.57 -5.16
C LEU A 264 12.72 -5.06 -5.15
N LYS A 265 13.28 -4.51 -6.22
CA LYS A 265 13.51 -3.08 -6.36
C LYS A 265 13.33 -2.61 -7.81
N THR A 266 12.68 -1.48 -8.03
CA THR A 266 12.66 -0.82 -9.36
C THR A 266 13.90 0.06 -9.55
N ARG A 267 14.32 0.22 -10.80
CA ARG A 267 15.41 1.11 -11.20
C ARG A 267 15.07 1.75 -12.54
N ASP A 268 15.49 3.00 -12.72
CA ASP A 268 15.38 3.75 -13.98
C ASP A 268 13.93 3.89 -14.50
N VAL A 269 12.95 3.83 -13.60
CA VAL A 269 11.53 4.05 -13.95
C VAL A 269 11.24 5.54 -13.94
N ASN A 270 10.80 6.07 -15.08
CA ASN A 270 10.45 7.48 -15.21
C ASN A 270 9.22 7.84 -14.36
N GLY A 271 9.42 8.74 -13.40
CA GLY A 271 8.37 9.14 -12.46
C GLY A 271 7.18 9.83 -13.11
N GLN A 272 7.40 10.82 -13.99
CA GLN A 272 6.28 11.47 -14.68
C GLN A 272 5.46 10.49 -15.54
N ALA A 273 6.12 9.60 -16.28
CA ALA A 273 5.44 8.59 -17.08
C ALA A 273 4.61 7.63 -16.22
N MET A 274 5.13 7.23 -15.05
CA MET A 274 4.40 6.41 -14.09
C MET A 274 3.18 7.15 -13.51
N ALA A 275 3.32 8.44 -13.19
CA ALA A 275 2.21 9.26 -12.69
C ALA A 275 1.09 9.35 -13.73
N ASP A 276 1.44 9.62 -14.99
CA ASP A 276 0.47 9.68 -16.08
C ASP A 276 -0.27 8.32 -16.25
N LEU A 277 0.44 7.19 -16.11
CA LEU A 277 -0.19 5.85 -16.15
C LEU A 277 -1.11 5.59 -14.96
N LEU A 278 -0.69 5.93 -13.75
CA LEU A 278 -1.50 5.75 -12.55
C LEU A 278 -2.76 6.62 -12.60
N GLU A 279 -2.67 7.84 -13.13
CA GLU A 279 -3.81 8.72 -13.34
C GLU A 279 -4.79 8.13 -14.35
N LEU A 280 -4.30 7.58 -15.47
CA LEU A 280 -5.13 6.92 -16.47
C LEU A 280 -5.83 5.68 -15.92
N MET A 281 -5.11 4.81 -15.21
CA MET A 281 -5.69 3.62 -14.57
C MET A 281 -6.69 4.00 -13.47
N GLY A 282 -6.46 5.10 -12.76
CA GLY A 282 -7.40 5.61 -11.76
C GLY A 282 -8.72 6.12 -12.37
N ARG A 283 -8.70 6.63 -13.61
CA ARG A 283 -9.90 7.07 -14.33
C ARG A 283 -10.59 5.92 -15.09
N ASN A 284 -9.80 4.99 -15.61
CA ASN A 284 -10.23 3.86 -16.41
C ASN A 284 -9.57 2.57 -15.88
N PRO A 285 -10.14 1.92 -14.85
CA PRO A 285 -9.56 0.72 -14.26
C PRO A 285 -9.54 -0.46 -15.25
N ASP A 286 -10.49 -0.51 -16.19
CA ASP A 286 -10.46 -1.43 -17.33
C ASP A 286 -9.96 -0.72 -18.59
N LEU A 287 -8.63 -0.71 -18.76
CA LEU A 287 -7.99 -0.17 -19.96
C LEU A 287 -8.45 -0.86 -21.25
N ALA A 288 -8.94 -2.11 -21.20
CA ALA A 288 -9.43 -2.80 -22.39
C ALA A 288 -10.75 -2.20 -22.92
N GLN A 289 -11.50 -1.50 -22.08
CA GLN A 289 -12.73 -0.79 -22.43
C GLN A 289 -12.54 0.74 -22.51
N ALA A 290 -11.31 1.22 -22.32
CA ALA A 290 -11.01 2.64 -22.34
C ALA A 290 -11.20 3.24 -23.75
N SER A 291 -11.40 4.55 -23.81
CA SER A 291 -11.53 5.25 -25.08
C SER A 291 -10.22 5.17 -25.88
N GLU A 292 -10.30 5.29 -27.21
CA GLU A 292 -9.11 5.30 -28.08
C GLU A 292 -8.12 6.40 -27.67
N ALA A 293 -8.62 7.55 -27.20
CA ALA A 293 -7.79 8.64 -26.69
C ALA A 293 -7.06 8.28 -25.38
N ASP A 294 -7.71 7.54 -24.47
CA ASP A 294 -7.09 7.10 -23.21
C ASP A 294 -6.04 6.00 -23.48
N LEU A 295 -6.32 5.11 -24.43
CA LEU A 295 -5.36 4.11 -24.89
C LEU A 295 -4.12 4.78 -25.51
N GLU A 296 -4.31 5.79 -26.37
CA GLU A 296 -3.20 6.55 -26.95
C GLU A 296 -2.37 7.26 -25.87
N GLN A 297 -3.01 7.83 -24.84
CA GLN A 297 -2.31 8.43 -23.70
C GLN A 297 -1.54 7.39 -22.90
N ALA A 298 -2.12 6.20 -22.65
CA ALA A 298 -1.46 5.11 -21.96
C ALA A 298 -0.24 4.61 -22.74
N MET A 299 -0.36 4.45 -24.05
CA MET A 299 0.74 4.06 -24.93
C MET A 299 1.87 5.09 -24.92
N ASN A 300 1.54 6.38 -25.00
CA ASN A 300 2.53 7.47 -24.91
C ASN A 300 3.25 7.52 -23.55
N ALA A 301 2.55 7.20 -22.45
CA ALA A 301 3.16 7.12 -21.14
C ALA A 301 4.05 5.86 -20.99
N LEU A 302 3.60 4.71 -21.49
CA LEU A 302 4.41 3.48 -21.55
C LEU A 302 5.68 3.67 -22.40
N ASP A 303 5.60 4.31 -23.56
CA ASP A 303 6.76 4.59 -24.41
C ASP A 303 7.80 5.45 -23.68
N ARG A 304 7.36 6.47 -22.93
CA ARG A 304 8.25 7.30 -22.10
C ARG A 304 8.86 6.51 -20.94
N LEU A 305 8.14 5.57 -20.37
CA LEU A 305 8.63 4.67 -19.33
C LEU A 305 9.72 3.75 -19.92
N LEU A 306 9.43 3.08 -21.04
CA LEU A 306 10.35 2.17 -21.73
C LEU A 306 11.62 2.88 -22.23
N ALA A 307 11.51 4.12 -22.70
CA ALA A 307 12.66 4.93 -23.14
C ALA A 307 13.68 5.20 -22.01
N GLY A 308 13.26 5.09 -20.74
CA GLY A 308 14.15 5.17 -19.58
C GLY A 308 15.02 3.93 -19.35
N SER A 309 14.82 2.87 -20.12
CA SER A 309 15.41 1.54 -19.88
C SER A 309 15.10 1.01 -18.47
N PRO A 310 13.81 0.85 -18.13
CA PRO A 310 13.40 0.45 -16.79
C PRO A 310 13.92 -0.93 -16.44
N ALA A 311 14.20 -1.16 -15.16
CA ALA A 311 14.61 -2.46 -14.65
C ALA A 311 13.90 -2.81 -13.33
N LEU A 312 13.65 -4.10 -13.16
CA LEU A 312 13.22 -4.73 -11.92
C LEU A 312 14.36 -5.62 -11.41
N LEU A 313 14.87 -5.31 -10.23
CA LEU A 313 15.95 -6.02 -9.57
C LEU A 313 15.39 -6.99 -8.55
N LEU A 314 15.82 -8.24 -8.65
CA LEU A 314 15.71 -9.23 -7.60
C LEU A 314 16.96 -9.12 -6.72
N GLU A 315 16.89 -8.32 -5.66
CA GLU A 315 18.01 -8.15 -4.74
C GLU A 315 18.26 -9.41 -3.91
N ARG A 316 17.19 -10.17 -3.65
CA ARG A 316 17.25 -11.43 -2.89
C ARG A 316 16.03 -12.29 -3.14
N LEU A 317 16.26 -13.55 -3.44
CA LEU A 317 15.31 -14.63 -3.24
C LEU A 317 16.05 -15.66 -2.39
N ASP A 318 15.57 -15.95 -1.19
CA ASP A 318 16.03 -17.10 -0.42
C ASP A 318 14.80 -17.94 -0.10
N PHE A 319 14.84 -19.22 -0.42
CA PHE A 319 13.74 -20.12 -0.15
C PHE A 319 14.29 -21.46 0.32
N SER A 320 13.71 -21.97 1.42
CA SER A 320 14.08 -23.25 2.00
C SER A 320 12.80 -24.05 2.23
N ILE A 321 12.67 -25.19 1.58
CA ILE A 321 11.66 -26.21 1.87
C ILE A 321 12.40 -27.38 2.52
N LYS A 322 11.84 -27.92 3.60
CA LYS A 322 12.35 -29.11 4.30
C LYS A 322 11.52 -30.37 4.01
N ALA A 323 10.25 -30.23 3.64
CA ALA A 323 9.35 -31.35 3.38
C ALA A 323 8.36 -31.03 2.25
N PRO A 324 8.00 -32.01 1.39
CA PRO A 324 8.42 -33.41 1.42
C PRO A 324 9.84 -33.67 0.93
N PHE A 325 10.48 -32.69 0.28
CA PHE A 325 11.87 -32.76 -0.17
C PHE A 325 12.63 -31.51 0.26
N VAL A 326 13.93 -31.66 0.55
CA VAL A 326 14.78 -30.52 0.93
C VAL A 326 15.16 -29.74 -0.33
N VAL A 327 14.68 -28.51 -0.43
CA VAL A 327 14.97 -27.59 -1.53
C VAL A 327 15.44 -26.29 -0.92
N ASP A 328 16.73 -26.01 -1.02
CA ASP A 328 17.29 -24.71 -0.68
C ASP A 328 17.66 -24.00 -1.99
N GLN A 329 17.14 -22.79 -2.16
CA GLN A 329 17.32 -22.00 -3.36
C GLN A 329 17.64 -20.56 -2.98
N LYS A 330 18.74 -20.03 -3.49
CA LYS A 330 18.99 -18.59 -3.48
C LYS A 330 19.09 -18.06 -4.89
N ALA A 331 18.60 -16.85 -5.10
CA ALA A 331 18.73 -16.18 -6.38
C ALA A 331 18.86 -14.67 -6.21
N VAL A 332 19.57 -14.07 -7.15
CA VAL A 332 19.58 -12.62 -7.40
C VAL A 332 19.43 -12.41 -8.90
N GLY A 333 19.02 -11.23 -9.31
CA GLY A 333 18.93 -10.96 -10.74
C GLY A 333 18.30 -9.65 -11.12
N GLU A 334 18.07 -9.51 -12.42
CA GLU A 334 17.60 -8.31 -13.06
C GLU A 334 16.74 -8.67 -14.27
N LEU A 335 15.56 -8.06 -14.36
CA LEU A 335 14.75 -7.98 -15.55
C LEU A 335 14.79 -6.53 -16.04
N ALA A 336 15.41 -6.28 -17.19
CA ALA A 336 15.59 -4.95 -17.74
C ALA A 336 15.05 -4.86 -19.17
N PHE A 337 14.64 -3.66 -19.56
CA PHE A 337 14.28 -3.34 -20.93
C PHE A 337 15.31 -2.39 -21.55
N ASP A 338 15.75 -2.65 -22.78
CA ASP A 338 16.63 -1.75 -23.52
C ASP A 338 15.85 -0.69 -24.31
N GLY A 339 15.66 0.46 -23.66
CA GLY A 339 15.01 1.65 -24.21
C GLY A 339 15.86 2.48 -25.15
N ARG A 340 17.11 2.09 -25.43
CA ARG A 340 18.00 2.88 -26.30
C ARG A 340 17.50 2.86 -27.73
N ASN A 341 17.48 4.04 -28.36
CA ASN A 341 17.08 4.24 -29.74
C ASN A 341 15.68 3.70 -30.07
N LEU A 342 14.73 3.76 -29.12
CA LEU A 342 13.34 3.46 -29.42
C LEU A 342 12.82 4.47 -30.46
N PRO A 343 12.10 4.02 -31.50
CA PRO A 343 11.38 4.93 -32.39
C PRO A 343 10.30 5.68 -31.60
N VAL A 344 9.92 6.85 -32.11
CA VAL A 344 8.79 7.60 -31.56
C VAL A 344 7.51 6.77 -31.73
N SER A 345 6.69 6.67 -30.70
CA SER A 345 5.45 5.87 -30.71
C SER A 345 5.73 4.36 -30.94
N TYR A 346 6.76 3.82 -30.27
CA TYR A 346 7.22 2.44 -30.45
C TYR A 346 6.12 1.40 -30.28
N LEU A 347 5.36 1.49 -29.18
CA LEU A 347 4.25 0.56 -28.92
C LEU A 347 3.13 0.70 -29.96
N GLN A 348 2.90 1.90 -30.48
CA GLN A 348 1.91 2.12 -31.54
C GLN A 348 2.33 1.50 -32.86
N GLN A 349 3.58 1.71 -33.27
CA GLN A 349 4.12 1.10 -34.48
C GLN A 349 4.09 -0.44 -34.39
N MET A 350 4.30 -1.01 -33.21
CA MET A 350 4.15 -2.45 -32.97
C MET A 350 2.70 -2.92 -33.08
N GLY A 351 1.75 -2.20 -32.47
CA GLY A 351 0.32 -2.51 -32.56
C GLY A 351 -0.23 -2.44 -33.99
N GLU A 352 0.30 -1.53 -34.80
CA GLU A 352 -0.03 -1.38 -36.23
C GLU A 352 0.72 -2.37 -37.15
N GLY A 353 1.60 -3.22 -36.60
CA GLY A 353 2.39 -4.19 -37.35
C GLY A 353 3.50 -3.59 -38.21
N GLN A 354 3.90 -2.34 -37.93
CA GLN A 354 5.04 -1.68 -38.58
C GLN A 354 6.39 -2.15 -38.02
N LEU A 355 6.38 -2.63 -36.76
CA LEU A 355 7.52 -3.26 -36.10
C LEU A 355 7.23 -4.73 -35.84
N ASP A 356 8.29 -5.53 -35.90
CA ASP A 356 8.23 -6.95 -35.57
C ASP A 356 8.00 -7.12 -34.05
N PRO A 357 7.00 -7.90 -33.61
CA PRO A 357 6.85 -8.26 -32.19
C PRO A 357 8.12 -8.85 -31.57
N GLU A 358 8.99 -9.48 -32.36
CA GLU A 358 10.30 -9.98 -31.90
C GLU A 358 11.23 -8.86 -31.40
N ASP A 359 11.09 -7.61 -31.86
CA ASP A 359 11.91 -6.48 -31.38
C ASP A 359 11.68 -6.22 -29.88
N LEU A 360 10.44 -6.39 -29.40
CA LEU A 360 10.13 -6.26 -27.97
C LEU A 360 10.87 -7.31 -27.15
N PHE A 361 10.78 -8.57 -27.58
CA PHE A 361 11.46 -9.68 -26.90
C PHE A 361 12.98 -9.53 -26.94
N ASN A 362 13.52 -8.97 -28.03
CA ASN A 362 14.96 -8.72 -28.15
C ASN A 362 15.47 -7.62 -27.22
N ARG A 363 14.61 -6.68 -26.84
CA ARG A 363 14.94 -5.60 -25.89
C ARG A 363 14.79 -6.01 -24.43
N ILE A 364 14.08 -7.10 -24.14
CA ILE A 364 13.95 -7.61 -22.77
C ILE A 364 15.16 -8.48 -22.46
N ARG A 365 15.84 -8.15 -21.36
CA ARG A 365 16.90 -8.97 -20.78
C ARG A 365 16.49 -9.45 -19.40
N LEU A 366 16.49 -10.76 -19.20
CA LEU A 366 16.41 -11.37 -17.88
C LEU A 366 17.77 -11.97 -17.55
N GLU A 367 18.31 -11.69 -16.37
CA GLU A 367 19.48 -12.35 -15.83
C GLU A 367 19.18 -12.78 -14.40
N LEU A 368 19.16 -14.08 -14.14
CA LEU A 368 19.03 -14.65 -12.81
C LEU A 368 20.26 -15.49 -12.50
N THR A 369 20.87 -15.24 -11.35
CA THR A 369 21.99 -16.01 -10.81
C THR A 369 21.52 -16.73 -9.57
N PHE A 370 21.60 -18.05 -9.62
CA PHE A 370 21.24 -18.96 -8.55
C PHE A 370 22.50 -19.51 -7.90
N ASP A 371 22.49 -19.77 -6.58
CA ASP A 371 23.61 -20.49 -5.94
C ASP A 371 23.65 -21.95 -6.41
N GLN A 372 22.52 -22.64 -6.36
CA GLN A 372 22.30 -23.96 -6.92
C GLN A 372 20.87 -24.05 -7.37
N ILE A 373 20.57 -24.79 -8.45
CA ILE A 373 19.18 -25.04 -8.83
C ILE A 373 18.84 -26.48 -8.51
N HIS A 374 17.85 -26.67 -7.64
CA HIS A 374 17.39 -28.03 -7.33
C HIS A 374 16.84 -28.69 -8.60
N PRO A 375 17.33 -29.89 -9.01
CA PRO A 375 16.91 -30.57 -10.23
C PRO A 375 15.39 -30.75 -10.39
N GLY A 376 14.69 -30.95 -9.26
CA GLY A 376 13.23 -31.04 -9.25
C GLY A 376 12.52 -29.78 -9.74
N LEU A 377 13.05 -28.58 -9.42
CA LEU A 377 12.47 -27.32 -9.87
C LEU A 377 12.61 -27.15 -11.39
N LEU A 378 13.75 -27.56 -11.96
CA LEU A 378 13.96 -27.51 -13.41
C LEU A 378 13.00 -28.44 -14.16
N MET A 379 12.78 -29.64 -13.65
CA MET A 379 11.81 -30.56 -14.25
C MET A 379 10.38 -29.99 -14.25
N MET A 380 10.00 -29.23 -13.22
CA MET A 380 8.68 -28.58 -13.17
C MET A 380 8.48 -27.53 -14.27
N VAL A 381 9.56 -26.89 -14.70
CA VAL A 381 9.56 -25.89 -15.79
C VAL A 381 10.02 -26.48 -17.14
N GLY A 382 10.10 -27.81 -17.26
CA GLY A 382 10.46 -28.48 -18.51
C GLY A 382 11.95 -28.42 -18.89
N ILE A 383 12.82 -27.98 -17.98
CA ILE A 383 14.27 -27.90 -18.22
C ILE A 383 14.94 -29.23 -17.82
N PRO A 384 15.73 -29.86 -18.71
CA PRO A 384 16.43 -31.09 -18.36
C PRO A 384 17.48 -30.88 -17.25
N PRO A 385 17.49 -31.69 -16.18
CA PRO A 385 18.42 -31.54 -15.06
C PRO A 385 19.90 -31.60 -15.41
N PHE A 386 20.28 -32.26 -16.51
CA PHE A 386 21.67 -32.39 -16.94
C PHE A 386 22.29 -31.07 -17.42
N MET A 387 21.48 -30.02 -17.61
CA MET A 387 21.94 -28.68 -17.98
C MET A 387 22.51 -27.90 -16.79
N VAL A 388 22.23 -28.36 -15.56
CA VAL A 388 22.89 -27.87 -14.36
C VAL A 388 24.31 -28.42 -14.33
N ASP A 389 25.29 -27.54 -14.13
CA ASP A 389 26.65 -27.96 -13.86
C ASP A 389 26.86 -28.00 -12.34
N PRO A 390 26.82 -29.18 -11.69
CA PRO A 390 26.97 -29.29 -10.24
C PRO A 390 28.38 -28.90 -9.75
N THR A 391 29.34 -28.70 -10.67
CA THR A 391 30.69 -28.24 -10.33
C THR A 391 30.79 -26.72 -10.26
N GLN A 392 29.82 -26.00 -10.84
CA GLN A 392 29.78 -24.55 -10.78
C GLN A 392 29.11 -24.10 -9.47
N PRO A 393 29.70 -23.10 -8.78
CA PRO A 393 29.16 -22.58 -7.52
C PRO A 393 27.90 -21.75 -7.72
N GLU A 394 27.58 -21.39 -8.96
CA GLU A 394 26.41 -20.60 -9.34
C GLU A 394 25.86 -21.13 -10.67
N GLN A 395 24.55 -21.02 -10.86
CA GLN A 395 23.87 -21.34 -12.11
C GLN A 395 23.25 -20.06 -12.67
N LYS A 396 23.51 -19.74 -13.93
CA LYS A 396 23.09 -18.48 -14.54
C LYS A 396 22.04 -18.72 -15.62
N LEU A 397 20.82 -18.23 -15.40
CA LEU A 397 19.74 -18.20 -16.39
C LEU A 397 19.72 -16.81 -17.05
N VAL A 398 19.85 -16.76 -18.37
CA VAL A 398 19.82 -15.52 -19.15
C VAL A 398 18.77 -15.64 -20.24
N MET A 399 17.87 -14.67 -20.33
CA MET A 399 17.06 -14.43 -21.52
C MET A 399 17.58 -13.17 -22.20
N GLU A 400 18.00 -13.27 -23.45
CA GLU A 400 18.50 -12.15 -24.25
C GLU A 400 18.26 -12.45 -25.74
N ASN A 401 17.81 -11.46 -26.51
CA ASN A 401 17.50 -11.64 -27.94
C ASN A 401 16.49 -12.78 -28.20
N GLY A 402 15.46 -12.90 -27.36
CA GLY A 402 14.44 -13.96 -27.46
C GLY A 402 14.94 -15.38 -27.12
N GLU A 403 16.23 -15.56 -26.86
CA GLU A 403 16.80 -16.86 -26.50
C GLU A 403 16.95 -16.99 -24.99
N VAL A 404 16.55 -18.15 -24.45
CA VAL A 404 16.76 -18.47 -23.03
C VAL A 404 17.91 -19.47 -22.91
N ARG A 405 18.90 -19.14 -22.09
CA ARG A 405 20.12 -19.94 -21.89
C ARG A 405 20.34 -20.22 -20.41
N LEU A 406 20.68 -21.45 -20.06
CA LEU A 406 21.15 -21.84 -18.73
C LEU A 406 22.64 -22.18 -18.82
N ASN A 407 23.48 -21.47 -18.06
CA ASN A 407 24.93 -21.61 -18.09
C ASN A 407 25.52 -21.48 -19.50
N GLY A 408 24.93 -20.62 -20.33
CA GLY A 408 25.32 -20.42 -21.73
C GLY A 408 24.81 -21.48 -22.71
N GLN A 409 24.10 -22.52 -22.24
CA GLN A 409 23.47 -23.52 -23.10
C GLN A 409 22.03 -23.12 -23.42
N LEU A 410 21.66 -23.14 -24.70
CA LEU A 410 20.30 -22.85 -25.16
C LEU A 410 19.32 -23.87 -24.57
N LEU A 411 18.23 -23.39 -23.99
CA LEU A 411 17.17 -24.24 -23.45
C LEU A 411 16.27 -24.77 -24.59
N PRO A 412 15.71 -25.98 -24.46
CA PRO A 412 14.96 -26.65 -25.52
C PRO A 412 13.49 -26.20 -25.53
N PHE A 413 13.23 -24.94 -25.89
CA PHE A 413 11.87 -24.38 -25.98
C PHE A 413 11.54 -23.92 -27.39
#